data_AF-A0A970CD69-F1
#
_entry.id   AF-A0A970CD69-F1
#
_cell.length_a   1.000
_cell.length_b   1.000
_cell.length_c   1.000
_cell.angle_alpha   90.00
_cell.angle_beta   90.00
_cell.angle_gamma   90.00
#
_symmetry.space_group_name_H-M   'P 1'
#
loop_
_entity.id
_entity.type
_entity.pdbx_description
1 polymer ?
#
loop_
_entity_poly.entity_id
_entity_poly.type
_entity_poly.pdbx_seq_one_letter_code
_entity_poly.pdbx_strand_id
1 'polypeptide(L)'
;MESRPARLFYLDLQTVYQEVRQVGNILVVDDERSIRITMKAFLEMDGHSVETAEEAESAMGVLQSRPIDVIMTDIILPRVSGVELLRRIRE
;
A
#
# COMPACT_ATOMS: atom_id res chain seq x y z
N MET A 1 -12.66 -54.44 -18.75
CA MET A 1 -11.47 -53.65 -19.13
C MET A 1 -11.97 -52.51 -20.00
N GLU A 2 -12.21 -51.36 -19.39
CA GLU A 2 -12.18 -50.06 -20.05
C GLU A 2 -11.94 -49.02 -18.94
N SER A 3 -10.83 -48.31 -19.09
CA SER A 3 -10.22 -47.45 -18.08
C SER A 3 -10.98 -46.13 -17.92
N ARG A 4 -11.05 -45.64 -16.67
CA ARG A 4 -11.54 -44.29 -16.33
C ARG A 4 -10.72 -43.20 -17.05
N PRO A 5 -11.26 -41.98 -17.13
CA PRO A 5 -10.49 -40.88 -16.57
C PRO A 5 -11.24 -40.18 -15.44
N ALA A 6 -10.50 -39.90 -14.37
CA ALA A 6 -10.90 -39.00 -13.32
C ALA A 6 -11.17 -37.60 -13.91
N ARG A 7 -12.38 -37.06 -13.76
CA ARG A 7 -12.59 -35.61 -13.89
C ARG A 7 -12.52 -34.99 -12.50
N LEU A 8 -11.28 -34.75 -12.05
CA LEU A 8 -10.96 -33.49 -11.39
C LEU A 8 -11.15 -32.34 -12.40
N PHE A 9 -11.22 -31.11 -11.88
CA PHE A 9 -11.20 -29.81 -12.60
C PHE A 9 -12.54 -29.42 -13.23
N TYR A 10 -13.18 -28.32 -12.83
CA TYR A 10 -12.61 -27.00 -12.59
C TYR A 10 -13.20 -26.39 -11.30
N LEU A 11 -12.35 -25.87 -10.40
CA LEU A 11 -12.79 -24.67 -9.68
C LEU A 11 -13.10 -23.65 -10.76
N ASP A 12 -14.32 -23.12 -10.73
CA ASP A 12 -14.79 -22.10 -11.64
C ASP A 12 -13.72 -21.01 -11.81
N LEU A 13 -13.17 -20.89 -13.02
CA LEU A 13 -12.17 -19.87 -13.33
C LEU A 13 -12.72 -18.47 -13.03
N GLN A 14 -14.04 -18.24 -13.13
CA GLN A 14 -14.63 -16.96 -12.73
C GLN A 14 -14.44 -16.68 -11.23
N THR A 15 -14.46 -17.72 -10.37
CA THR A 15 -14.21 -17.60 -8.92
C THR A 15 -12.73 -17.30 -8.62
N VAL A 16 -11.79 -17.86 -9.39
CA VAL A 16 -10.35 -17.53 -9.26
C VAL A 16 -10.03 -16.15 -9.87
N TYR A 17 -10.84 -15.68 -10.83
CA TYR A 17 -10.73 -14.34 -11.46
C TYR A 17 -11.40 -13.21 -10.67
N GLN A 18 -12.04 -13.48 -9.52
CA GLN A 18 -12.48 -12.45 -8.59
C GLN A 18 -11.27 -11.90 -7.82
N GLU A 19 -10.47 -11.12 -8.56
CA GLU A 19 -9.47 -10.13 -8.13
C GLU A 19 -8.29 -10.65 -7.29
N VAL A 20 -7.16 -10.91 -7.97
CA VAL A 20 -5.85 -10.72 -7.33
C VAL A 20 -5.76 -9.24 -6.96
N ARG A 21 -6.17 -8.88 -5.74
CA ARG A 21 -5.94 -7.54 -5.20
C ARG A 21 -4.44 -7.30 -5.24
N GLN A 22 -4.02 -6.26 -5.96
CA GLN A 22 -2.62 -5.84 -5.99
C GLN A 22 -2.29 -5.29 -4.60
N VAL A 23 -1.68 -6.13 -3.78
CA VAL A 23 -1.09 -5.75 -2.50
C VAL A 23 0.13 -4.89 -2.79
N GLY A 24 0.26 -3.77 -2.08
CA GLY A 24 1.34 -2.81 -2.24
C GLY A 24 1.81 -2.29 -0.90
N ASN A 25 3.05 -1.81 -0.87
CA ASN A 25 3.65 -1.12 0.26
C ASN A 25 3.33 0.37 0.14
N ILE A 26 2.55 0.90 1.08
CA ILE A 26 2.06 2.27 1.05
C ILE A 26 2.70 3.05 2.20
N LEU A 27 3.17 4.27 1.90
CA LEU A 27 3.58 5.24 2.92
C LEU A 27 2.55 6.35 3.00
N VAL A 28 1.96 6.53 4.19
CA VAL A 28 1.06 7.67 4.50
C VAL A 28 1.84 8.71 5.29
N VAL A 29 1.85 9.96 4.81
CA VAL A 29 2.54 11.10 5.44
C VAL A 29 1.53 12.19 5.77
N ASP A 30 1.31 12.43 7.06
CA ASP A 30 0.30 13.38 7.55
C ASP A 30 0.67 13.74 8.99
N ASP A 31 0.64 15.00 9.41
CA ASP A 31 1.01 15.38 10.79
C ASP A 31 -0.09 15.07 11.81
N GLU A 32 -1.34 14.90 11.36
CA GLU A 32 -2.46 14.51 12.21
C GLU A 32 -2.48 13.01 12.50
N ARG A 33 -2.21 12.67 13.77
CA ARG A 33 -2.17 11.27 14.24
C ARG A 33 -3.46 10.48 13.94
N SER A 34 -4.63 11.11 14.08
CA SER A 34 -5.91 10.48 13.81
C SER A 34 -6.04 10.06 12.35
N ILE A 35 -5.62 10.91 11.41
CA ILE A 35 -5.67 10.62 9.98
C ILE A 35 -4.74 9.44 9.67
N ARG A 36 -3.49 9.46 10.18
CA ARG A 36 -2.55 8.35 10.00
C ARG A 36 -3.10 7.00 10.47
N ILE A 37 -3.71 6.97 11.67
CA ILE A 37 -4.29 5.74 12.24
C ILE A 37 -5.46 5.25 11.37
N THR A 38 -6.37 6.14 11.00
CA THR A 38 -7.55 5.81 10.20
C THR A 38 -7.17 5.30 8.80
N MET A 39 -6.27 6.00 8.10
CA MET A 39 -5.81 5.60 6.76
C MET A 39 -5.08 4.27 6.80
N LYS A 40 -4.17 4.08 7.77
CA LYS A 40 -3.47 2.82 7.97
C LYS A 40 -4.45 1.66 8.15
N ALA A 41 -5.42 1.80 9.05
CA ALA A 41 -6.40 0.75 9.31
C ALA A 41 -7.20 0.39 8.04
N PHE A 42 -7.69 1.37 7.28
CA PHE A 42 -8.46 1.11 6.05
C PHE A 42 -7.63 0.41 4.96
N LEU A 43 -6.40 0.86 4.74
CA LEU A 43 -5.52 0.31 3.71
C LEU A 43 -5.02 -1.10 4.08
N GLU A 44 -4.72 -1.34 5.36
CA GLU A 44 -4.38 -2.68 5.86
C GLU A 44 -5.57 -3.63 5.78
N MET A 45 -6.80 -3.15 6.04
CA MET A 45 -8.03 -3.93 5.82
C MET A 45 -8.22 -4.34 4.36
N ASP A 46 -7.75 -3.53 3.41
CA ASP A 46 -7.75 -3.86 1.98
C ASP A 46 -6.59 -4.76 1.54
N GLY A 47 -5.68 -5.08 2.45
CA GLY A 47 -4.58 -6.04 2.27
C GLY A 47 -3.23 -5.42 1.99
N HIS A 48 -3.10 -4.09 2.04
CA HIS A 48 -1.83 -3.38 1.83
C HIS A 48 -0.90 -3.46 3.06
N SER A 49 0.42 -3.34 2.84
CA SER A 49 1.37 -3.08 3.93
C SER A 49 1.52 -1.58 4.07
N VAL A 50 1.32 -1.04 5.27
CA VAL A 50 1.25 0.43 5.46
C VAL A 50 2.23 0.92 6.50
N GLU A 51 3.11 1.82 6.07
CA GLU A 51 3.95 2.64 6.93
C GLU A 51 3.37 4.04 7.05
N THR A 52 3.69 4.70 8.17
CA THR A 52 3.20 6.03 8.46
C THR A 52 4.33 6.93 8.93
N ALA A 53 4.33 8.18 8.49
CA ALA A 53 5.26 9.22 8.91
C ALA A 53 4.50 10.49 9.25
N GLU A 54 4.98 11.25 10.24
CA GLU A 54 4.33 12.50 10.67
C GLU A 54 4.91 13.76 10.03
N GLU A 55 6.05 13.61 9.37
CA GLU A 55 6.80 14.71 8.76
C GLU A 55 7.72 14.18 7.67
N ALA A 56 8.24 15.07 6.82
CA ALA A 56 9.07 14.72 5.69
C ALA A 56 10.33 13.91 6.07
N GLU A 57 10.98 14.27 7.17
CA GLU A 57 12.21 13.62 7.63
C GLU A 57 11.97 12.15 8.00
N SER A 58 10.88 11.86 8.73
CA SER A 58 10.51 10.47 9.05
C SER A 58 10.05 9.71 7.79
N ALA A 59 9.37 10.36 6.85
CA ALA A 59 8.99 9.76 5.57
C ALA A 59 10.21 9.34 4.75
N MET A 60 11.23 10.21 4.65
CA MET A 60 12.49 9.89 3.99
C MET A 60 13.23 8.72 4.67
N GLY A 61 13.19 8.65 6.00
CA GLY A 61 13.74 7.53 6.75
C GLY A 61 13.07 6.20 6.38
N VAL A 62 11.74 6.19 6.23
CA VAL A 62 11.00 5.00 5.78
C VAL A 62 11.43 4.60 4.37
N LEU A 63 11.48 5.55 3.43
CA LEU A 63 11.85 5.30 2.03
C LEU A 63 13.26 4.74 1.86
N GLN A 64 14.19 5.09 2.76
CA GLN A 64 15.55 4.53 2.76
C GLN A 64 15.60 3.11 3.35
N SER A 65 14.63 2.74 4.19
CA SER A 65 14.64 1.47 4.93
C SER A 65 14.00 0.30 4.18
N ARG A 66 13.07 0.57 3.25
CA ARG A 66 12.26 -0.45 2.59
C ARG A 66 11.63 0.05 1.29
N PRO A 67 11.25 -0.85 0.36
CA PRO A 67 10.53 -0.46 -0.85
C PRO A 67 9.13 0.07 -0.52
N ILE A 68 8.71 1.12 -1.24
CA ILE A 68 7.38 1.73 -1.17
C ILE A 68 6.87 1.87 -2.61
N ASP A 69 5.65 1.39 -2.86
CA ASP A 69 5.01 1.40 -4.17
C ASP A 69 4.16 2.66 -4.37
N VAL A 70 3.54 3.16 -3.30
CA VAL A 70 2.68 4.35 -3.30
C VAL A 70 2.96 5.23 -2.10
N ILE A 71 3.00 6.55 -2.33
CA ILE A 71 3.10 7.56 -1.27
C ILE A 71 1.83 8.40 -1.30
N MET A 72 1.15 8.48 -0.17
CA MET A 72 0.06 9.41 0.08
C MET A 72 0.53 10.43 1.10
N THR A 73 0.62 11.69 0.71
CA THR A 73 1.07 12.77 1.58
C THR A 73 0.02 13.85 1.68
N ASP A 74 -0.16 14.41 2.87
CA ASP A 74 -0.83 15.69 3.00
C ASP A 74 0.00 16.81 2.34
N ILE A 75 -0.68 17.85 1.87
CA ILE A 75 -0.04 19.02 1.25
C ILE A 75 0.60 19.90 2.33
N ILE A 76 -0.04 20.05 3.48
CA ILE A 76 0.37 20.94 4.56
C ILE A 76 1.08 20.13 5.63
N LEU A 77 2.40 19.96 5.46
CA LEU A 77 3.23 19.35 6.49
C LEU A 77 4.02 20.41 7.28
N PRO A 78 4.48 20.07 8.49
CA PRO A 78 5.45 20.87 9.21
C PRO A 78 6.74 21.06 8.39
N ARG A 79 7.29 22.28 8.40
CA ARG A 79 8.56 22.70 7.78
C ARG A 79 8.61 22.69 6.25
N VAL A 80 7.96 21.75 5.58
CA VAL A 80 7.94 21.61 4.11
C VAL A 80 6.54 21.22 3.66
N SER A 81 6.17 21.49 2.40
CA SER A 81 4.91 20.96 1.85
C SER A 81 5.06 19.51 1.41
N GLY A 82 3.96 18.77 1.32
CA GLY A 82 3.94 17.44 0.71
C GLY A 82 4.42 17.45 -0.75
N VAL A 83 4.15 18.53 -1.48
CA VAL A 83 4.64 18.70 -2.86
C VAL A 83 6.17 18.78 -2.90
N GLU A 84 6.77 19.53 -1.97
CA GLU A 84 8.23 19.62 -1.84
C GLU A 84 8.84 18.29 -1.42
N LEU A 85 8.20 17.54 -0.50
CA LEU A 85 8.60 16.16 -0.17
C LEU A 85 8.62 15.27 -1.42
N LEU A 86 7.53 15.24 -2.20
CA LEU A 86 7.45 14.43 -3.42
C LEU A 86 8.49 14.85 -4.47
N ARG A 87 8.81 16.15 -4.55
CA ARG A 87 9.90 16.64 -5.43
C ARG A 87 11.25 16.04 -5.01
N ARG A 88 11.58 16.06 -3.72
CA ARG A 88 12.82 15.49 -3.18
C ARG A 88 12.95 13.98 -3.40
N ILE A 89 11.83 13.26 -3.39
CA ILE A 89 11.81 11.80 -3.59
C ILE A 89 12.09 11.43 -5.06
N ARG A 90 11.74 12.31 -6.00
CA ARG A 90 11.89 12.06 -7.44
C ARG A 90 13.29 12.40 -7.98
N GLU A 91 14.05 13.22 -7.25
CA GLU A 91 15.43 13.63 -7.61
C GLU A 91 16.45 12.58 -7.15
#